data_AF-A0A059C683-F1
#
_entry.id   AF-A0A059C683-F1
#
_cell.length_a   1.000
_cell.length_b   1.000
_cell.length_c   1.000
_cell.angle_alpha   90.00
_cell.angle_beta   90.00
_cell.angle_gamma   90.00
#
_symmetry.space_group_name_H-M   'P 1'
#
loop_
_entity.id
_entity.type
_entity.pdbx_description
1 polymer ?
#
loop_
_entity_poly.entity_id
_entity_poly.type
_entity_poly.pdbx_seq_one_letter_code
_entity_poly.pdbx_strand_id
1 'polypeptide(L)'
;MASSSKPEKIYDVFLSFRGVDLRNNFSSHLYQALHRIGIYSFRDSEELKKGGQISPVLMKAIEESCIAIIVFSENYTSSRWCLEELAKIIECKEQKNLIVLPVFYKVDPKEVRGGRKSYQRALTKHKSKFGKDSEKVKRWKEALFDVGNLSGWHLNDGDESELIQGIVVKIFTYLAQTPLHVAKHPVGIDSRVVKLKSMLNLESDDGVLMVGRGQGGIGKTSLVKALYNDIFRKFEGSCFLENVRETSNGTKSLVTLQEILLNDILLPQQRLEVSNVDGGIQLIQHLVDSALNCAKGLPLALEVLGSLLCGTTEDVWESTLMKLSRIPDKKINNVLKVSYDGLNDNEKEIFLHIACFFNGQTREYTKKVLDSCDLLIAVGFDTLIKRSLIHFELGILKVHDLIQAMGKDIVNQECRDDPGRRSRLWLYDDVADVLSRDMVRLVNKIKILLVIFYSNY
;
A
#
# COMPACT_ATOMS: atom_id res chain seq x y z
N MET A 1 -37.73 20.29 -4.15
CA MET A 1 -36.77 19.19 -3.93
C MET A 1 -35.47 19.80 -3.44
N ALA A 2 -35.04 19.47 -2.23
CA ALA A 2 -33.93 20.12 -1.57
C ALA A 2 -32.61 19.86 -2.33
N SER A 3 -31.97 20.95 -2.75
CA SER A 3 -30.58 20.96 -3.20
C SER A 3 -29.71 20.54 -2.01
N SER A 4 -29.08 19.37 -2.09
CA SER A 4 -28.02 18.98 -1.15
C SER A 4 -26.78 19.77 -1.53
N SER A 5 -26.57 20.93 -0.88
CA SER A 5 -25.30 21.64 -0.92
C SER A 5 -24.24 20.73 -0.28
N LYS A 6 -23.17 20.39 -1.01
CA LYS A 6 -22.02 19.70 -0.42
C LYS A 6 -21.54 20.52 0.78
N PRO A 7 -21.31 19.91 1.96
CA PRO A 7 -20.86 20.65 3.13
C PRO A 7 -19.53 21.33 2.82
N GLU A 8 -19.43 22.60 3.20
CA GLU A 8 -18.21 23.39 3.08
C GLU A 8 -17.14 22.74 3.96
N LYS A 9 -16.03 22.30 3.37
CA LYS A 9 -14.92 21.68 4.10
C LYS A 9 -14.17 22.82 4.82
N ILE A 10 -14.36 22.93 6.13
CA ILE A 10 -13.76 23.99 6.96
C ILE A 10 -12.35 23.62 7.40
N TYR A 11 -12.09 22.34 7.67
CA TYR A 11 -10.81 21.86 8.17
C TYR A 11 -10.07 21.06 7.10
N ASP A 12 -8.75 21.24 7.03
CA ASP A 12 -7.91 20.41 6.19
C ASP A 12 -7.72 19.02 6.81
N VAL A 13 -7.47 18.99 8.12
CA VAL A 13 -7.12 17.76 8.85
C VAL A 13 -7.91 17.66 10.17
N PHE A 14 -8.48 16.49 10.43
CA PHE A 14 -8.96 16.07 11.75
C PHE A 14 -7.91 15.15 12.40
N LEU A 15 -7.46 15.47 13.62
CA LEU A 15 -6.53 14.64 14.39
C LEU A 15 -7.28 13.85 15.47
N SER A 16 -7.35 12.53 15.29
CA SER A 16 -7.91 11.57 16.25
C SER A 16 -6.79 10.85 16.99
N PHE A 17 -6.71 10.99 18.32
CA PHE A 17 -5.65 10.38 19.13
C PHE A 17 -6.10 10.17 20.57
N ARG A 18 -5.41 9.29 21.30
CA ARG A 18 -5.64 9.13 22.74
C ARG A 18 -4.96 10.26 23.51
N GLY A 19 -5.75 11.13 24.13
CA GLY A 19 -5.23 12.32 24.80
C GLY A 19 -4.20 12.01 25.89
N VAL A 20 -4.47 11.00 26.73
CA VAL A 20 -3.57 10.60 27.83
C VAL A 20 -2.22 10.09 27.33
N ASP A 21 -2.19 9.45 26.16
CA ASP A 21 -0.97 8.85 25.62
C ASP A 21 -0.13 9.88 24.85
N LEU A 22 -0.79 10.74 24.04
CA LEU A 22 -0.12 11.46 22.97
C LEU A 22 -0.24 12.99 22.99
N ARG A 23 -1.03 13.57 23.91
CA ARG A 23 -1.34 15.02 23.83
C ARG A 23 -0.09 15.90 23.92
N ASN A 24 0.88 15.59 24.78
CA ASN A 24 2.00 16.50 25.03
C ASN A 24 3.30 16.08 24.33
N ASN A 25 3.24 15.12 23.41
CA ASN A 25 4.40 14.60 22.68
C ASN A 25 4.10 14.61 21.15
N PHE A 26 4.24 13.47 20.47
CA PHE A 26 3.97 13.24 19.05
C PHE A 26 2.77 14.03 18.49
N SER A 27 1.57 13.93 19.08
CA SER A 27 0.40 14.64 18.52
C SER A 27 0.49 16.16 18.66
N SER A 28 1.24 16.67 19.65
CA SER A 28 1.53 18.11 19.78
C SER A 28 2.48 18.58 18.68
N HIS A 29 3.55 17.82 18.44
CA HIS A 29 4.55 18.13 17.42
C HIS A 29 3.96 18.04 16.01
N LEU A 30 3.18 17.00 15.73
CA LEU A 30 2.45 16.85 14.47
C LEU A 30 1.50 18.04 14.24
N TYR A 31 0.71 18.41 15.25
CA TYR A 31 -0.19 19.56 15.15
C TYR A 31 0.56 20.87 14.86
N GLN A 32 1.66 21.11 15.58
CA GLN A 32 2.49 22.30 15.36
C GLN A 32 3.13 22.32 13.97
N ALA A 33 3.61 21.17 13.48
CA ALA A 33 4.22 21.07 12.17
C ALA A 33 3.20 21.36 11.05
N LEU A 34 1.99 20.81 11.14
CA LEU A 34 0.88 21.11 10.23
C LEU A 34 0.51 22.61 10.28
N HIS A 35 0.38 23.17 11.48
CA HIS A 35 0.03 24.59 11.66
C HIS A 35 1.09 25.54 11.07
N ARG A 36 2.38 25.25 11.25
CA ARG A 36 3.48 26.08 10.73
C ARG A 36 3.47 26.23 9.21
N ILE A 37 2.95 25.24 8.49
CA ILE A 37 2.84 25.28 7.03
C ILE A 37 1.43 25.69 6.55
N GLY A 38 0.59 26.19 7.45
CA GLY A 38 -0.72 26.75 7.13
C GLY A 38 -1.85 25.71 6.99
N ILE A 39 -1.65 24.45 7.37
CA ILE A 39 -2.70 23.42 7.31
C ILE A 39 -3.64 23.59 8.51
N TYR A 40 -4.89 23.92 8.23
CA TYR A 40 -5.90 24.19 9.25
C TYR A 40 -6.44 22.89 9.84
N SER A 41 -5.89 22.52 11.00
CA SER A 41 -6.14 21.23 11.64
C SER A 41 -7.08 21.35 12.84
N PHE A 42 -8.13 20.53 12.89
CA PHE A 42 -8.91 20.32 14.10
C PHE A 42 -8.22 19.28 14.99
N ARG A 43 -7.83 19.70 16.20
CA ARG A 43 -7.20 18.84 17.19
C ARG A 43 -8.21 18.46 18.26
N ASP A 44 -8.55 17.18 18.32
CA ASP A 44 -9.39 16.71 19.42
C ASP A 44 -8.68 16.88 20.77
N SER A 45 -9.31 17.57 21.71
CA SER A 45 -8.84 17.65 23.08
C SER A 45 -9.93 17.14 24.01
N GLU A 46 -9.61 16.09 24.77
CA GLU A 46 -10.55 15.49 25.73
C GLU A 46 -11.01 16.48 26.82
N GLU A 47 -10.34 17.63 26.97
CA GLU A 47 -10.71 18.72 27.89
C GLU A 47 -11.93 19.53 27.44
N LEU A 48 -12.24 19.57 26.14
CA LEU A 48 -13.43 20.24 25.60
C LEU A 48 -14.72 19.42 25.82
N LYS A 49 -14.63 18.24 26.43
CA LYS A 49 -15.70 17.23 26.53
C LYS A 49 -16.33 17.22 27.93
N LYS A 50 -17.29 18.11 28.19
CA LYS A 50 -18.20 18.01 29.36
C LYS A 50 -19.56 17.44 28.91
N GLY A 51 -20.03 16.39 29.60
CA GLY A 51 -21.31 15.72 29.32
C GLY A 51 -21.15 14.44 28.49
N GLY A 52 -21.80 13.35 28.89
CA GLY A 52 -21.54 11.97 28.42
C GLY A 52 -21.90 11.60 26.96
N GLN A 53 -21.99 12.57 26.04
CA GLN A 53 -22.12 12.34 24.58
C GLN A 53 -21.03 13.08 23.77
N ILE A 54 -20.69 12.59 22.57
CA ILE A 54 -19.73 13.28 21.70
C ILE A 54 -20.35 14.65 21.43
N SER A 55 -19.58 15.72 21.64
CA SER A 55 -20.07 17.06 21.30
C SER A 55 -20.48 17.10 19.83
N PRO A 56 -21.68 17.57 19.47
CA PRO A 56 -22.09 17.77 18.08
C PRO A 56 -21.05 18.55 17.26
N VAL A 57 -20.27 19.42 17.92
CA VAL A 57 -19.14 20.14 17.35
C VAL A 57 -18.06 19.20 16.79
N LEU A 58 -17.75 18.11 17.51
CA LEU A 58 -16.74 17.14 17.11
C LEU A 58 -17.20 16.32 15.90
N MET A 59 -18.45 15.86 15.90
CA MET A 59 -19.02 15.14 14.75
C MET A 59 -19.00 16.03 13.50
N LYS A 60 -19.37 17.30 13.68
CA LYS A 60 -19.36 18.29 12.60
C LYS A 60 -17.93 18.55 12.09
N ALA A 61 -16.95 18.66 12.99
CA ALA A 61 -15.54 18.83 12.60
C ALA A 61 -15.02 17.66 11.76
N ILE A 62 -15.37 16.41 12.09
CA ILE A 62 -15.01 15.23 11.28
C ILE A 62 -15.64 15.34 9.87
N GLU A 63 -16.92 15.69 9.80
CA GLU A 63 -17.65 15.81 8.53
C GLU A 63 -17.10 16.94 7.63
N GLU A 64 -16.65 18.03 8.25
CA GLU A 64 -16.11 19.22 7.59
C GLU A 64 -14.59 19.13 7.34
N SER A 65 -13.97 17.98 7.62
CA SER A 65 -12.54 17.75 7.37
C SER A 65 -12.27 17.11 6.02
N CYS A 66 -11.15 17.47 5.37
CA CYS A 66 -10.68 16.81 4.14
C CYS A 66 -9.98 15.48 4.43
N ILE A 67 -9.13 15.47 5.45
CA ILE A 67 -8.33 14.31 5.87
C ILE A 67 -8.61 14.04 7.36
N ALA A 68 -8.63 12.77 7.76
CA ALA A 68 -8.60 12.35 9.15
C ALA A 68 -7.34 11.52 9.40
N ILE A 69 -6.46 12.00 10.29
CA ILE A 69 -5.32 11.24 10.79
C ILE A 69 -5.72 10.56 12.09
N ILE A 70 -5.55 9.25 12.15
CA ILE A 70 -5.86 8.46 13.34
C ILE A 70 -4.53 7.95 13.91
N VAL A 71 -4.15 8.46 15.08
CA VAL A 71 -2.94 8.03 15.76
C VAL A 71 -3.29 6.96 16.80
N PHE A 72 -3.12 5.69 16.42
CA PHE A 72 -3.29 4.55 17.32
C PHE A 72 -2.11 4.47 18.29
N SER A 73 -2.43 4.45 19.58
CA SER A 73 -1.51 4.31 20.70
C SER A 73 -1.93 3.15 21.60
N GLU A 74 -1.07 2.77 22.54
CA GLU A 74 -1.29 1.62 23.45
C GLU A 74 -2.70 1.56 24.09
N ASN A 75 -3.26 2.72 24.47
CA ASN A 75 -4.53 2.79 25.17
C ASN A 75 -5.65 3.43 24.35
N TYR A 76 -5.53 3.50 23.02
CA TYR A 76 -6.54 4.15 22.15
C TYR A 76 -7.97 3.65 22.42
N THR A 77 -8.16 2.33 22.44
CA THR A 77 -9.48 1.69 22.62
C THR A 77 -10.02 1.75 24.05
N SER A 78 -9.20 2.19 25.03
CA SER A 78 -9.68 2.43 26.40
C SER A 78 -10.66 3.61 26.46
N SER A 79 -10.52 4.56 25.53
CA SER A 79 -11.40 5.72 25.41
C SER A 79 -12.62 5.38 24.56
N ARG A 80 -13.81 5.51 25.15
CA ARG A 80 -15.06 5.45 24.38
C ARG A 80 -15.09 6.51 23.29
N TRP A 81 -14.50 7.69 23.52
CA TRP A 81 -14.51 8.79 22.58
C TRP A 81 -13.72 8.47 21.32
N CYS A 82 -12.49 7.98 21.48
CA CYS A 82 -11.65 7.61 20.35
C CYS A 82 -12.31 6.52 19.48
N LEU A 83 -13.11 5.64 20.08
CA LEU A 83 -13.88 4.62 19.36
C LEU A 83 -15.12 5.18 18.63
N GLU A 84 -15.85 6.13 19.25
CA GLU A 84 -16.98 6.77 18.58
C GLU A 84 -16.52 7.74 17.47
N GLU A 85 -15.39 8.43 17.63
CA GLU A 85 -14.72 9.22 16.60
C GLU A 85 -14.29 8.35 15.41
N LEU A 86 -13.58 7.24 15.69
CA LEU A 86 -13.15 6.28 14.68
C LEU A 86 -14.33 5.76 13.84
N ALA A 87 -15.42 5.41 14.51
CA ALA A 87 -16.62 4.92 13.85
C ALA A 87 -17.32 5.99 12.99
N LYS A 88 -17.23 7.27 13.36
CA LYS A 88 -17.73 8.38 12.53
C LYS A 88 -16.81 8.68 11.36
N ILE A 89 -15.49 8.57 11.55
CA ILE A 89 -14.50 8.76 10.49
C ILE A 89 -14.73 7.73 9.37
N ILE A 90 -14.94 6.45 9.71
CA ILE A 90 -15.24 5.41 8.71
C ILE A 90 -16.55 5.69 7.96
N GLU A 91 -17.60 6.10 8.66
CA GLU A 91 -18.86 6.52 8.03
C GLU A 91 -18.63 7.69 7.04
N CYS A 92 -17.80 8.67 7.41
CA CYS A 92 -17.48 9.81 6.55
C CYS A 92 -16.55 9.45 5.38
N LYS A 93 -15.70 8.43 5.54
CA LYS A 93 -14.86 7.90 4.45
C LYS A 93 -15.74 7.40 3.30
N GLU A 94 -16.78 6.64 3.63
CA GLU A 94 -17.70 6.04 2.65
C GLU A 94 -18.67 7.07 2.05
N GLN A 95 -19.19 7.98 2.87
CA GLN A 95 -20.29 8.86 2.46
C GLN A 95 -19.85 10.26 2.00
N LYS A 96 -18.67 10.73 2.44
CA LYS A 96 -18.22 12.13 2.27
C LYS A 96 -16.81 12.26 1.69
N ASN A 97 -16.28 11.17 1.11
CA ASN A 97 -14.93 11.08 0.53
C ASN A 97 -13.84 11.60 1.50
N LEU A 98 -14.01 11.36 2.82
CA LEU A 98 -13.00 11.69 3.82
C LEU A 98 -11.81 10.74 3.65
N ILE A 99 -10.60 11.28 3.56
CA ILE A 99 -9.40 10.46 3.48
C ILE A 99 -8.96 10.07 4.87
N VAL A 100 -8.65 8.79 5.05
CA VAL A 100 -8.30 8.24 6.34
C VAL A 100 -6.86 7.75 6.30
N LEU A 101 -6.03 8.33 7.16
CA LEU A 101 -4.60 8.06 7.23
C LEU A 101 -4.22 7.56 8.63
N PRO A 102 -4.01 6.25 8.82
CA PRO A 102 -3.60 5.74 10.12
C PRO A 102 -2.11 5.96 10.39
N VAL A 103 -1.81 6.29 11.64
CA VAL A 103 -0.46 6.30 12.22
C VAL A 103 -0.47 5.34 13.39
N PHE A 104 0.37 4.32 13.32
CA PHE A 104 0.50 3.27 14.31
C PHE A 104 1.69 3.59 15.22
N TYR A 105 1.44 4.34 16.30
CA TYR A 105 2.44 4.84 17.22
C TYR A 105 2.68 3.84 18.35
N LYS A 106 3.79 3.10 18.27
CA LYS A 106 4.19 2.04 19.22
C LYS A 106 3.11 0.97 19.41
N VAL A 107 2.40 0.70 18.31
CA VAL A 107 1.34 -0.32 18.19
C VAL A 107 1.49 -0.95 16.81
N ASP A 108 1.42 -2.27 16.70
CA ASP A 108 1.40 -2.95 15.40
C ASP A 108 0.01 -2.80 14.73
N PRO A 109 -0.12 -2.59 13.41
CA PRO A 109 -1.41 -2.59 12.73
C PRO A 109 -2.27 -3.84 13.01
N LYS A 110 -1.65 -5.01 13.18
CA LYS A 110 -2.31 -6.28 13.54
C LYS A 110 -2.90 -6.23 14.96
N GLU A 111 -2.24 -5.53 15.87
CA GLU A 111 -2.74 -5.29 17.21
C GLU A 111 -4.03 -4.48 17.19
N VAL A 112 -4.12 -3.48 16.30
CA VAL A 112 -5.32 -2.66 16.09
C VAL A 112 -6.50 -3.48 15.53
N ARG A 113 -6.24 -4.39 14.58
CA ARG A 113 -7.27 -5.26 13.96
C ARG A 113 -7.95 -6.24 14.94
N GLY A 114 -7.43 -6.37 16.16
CA GLY A 114 -8.02 -7.21 17.20
C GLY A 114 -7.02 -8.09 17.95
N GLY A 115 -5.72 -8.01 17.63
CA GLY A 115 -4.68 -8.84 18.23
C GLY A 115 -4.19 -8.37 19.62
N ARG A 116 -4.32 -7.09 19.97
CA ARG A 116 -3.74 -6.59 21.24
C ARG A 116 -4.55 -7.02 22.45
N LYS A 117 -3.88 -7.62 23.43
CA LYS A 117 -4.52 -7.96 24.74
C LYS A 117 -5.12 -6.72 25.41
N SER A 118 -4.46 -5.56 25.37
CA SER A 118 -5.01 -4.32 25.95
C SER A 118 -6.29 -3.88 25.24
N TYR A 119 -6.33 -3.94 23.91
CA TYR A 119 -7.51 -3.58 23.13
C TYR A 119 -8.67 -4.53 23.37
N GLN A 120 -8.40 -5.85 23.41
CA GLN A 120 -9.41 -6.85 23.73
C GLN A 120 -9.98 -6.64 25.14
N ARG A 121 -9.14 -6.35 26.14
CA ARG A 121 -9.58 -6.03 27.51
C ARG A 121 -10.46 -4.78 27.53
N ALA A 122 -10.03 -3.71 26.86
CA ALA A 122 -10.79 -2.46 26.78
C ALA A 122 -12.16 -2.66 26.10
N LEU A 123 -12.20 -3.36 24.96
CA LEU A 123 -13.44 -3.70 24.26
C LEU A 123 -14.36 -4.58 25.12
N THR A 124 -13.81 -5.54 25.88
CA THR A 124 -14.60 -6.38 26.80
C THR A 124 -15.21 -5.57 27.94
N LYS A 125 -14.46 -4.62 28.50
CA LYS A 125 -14.96 -3.67 29.50
C LYS A 125 -16.07 -2.77 28.94
N HIS A 126 -15.98 -2.37 27.67
CA HIS A 126 -17.07 -1.65 27.03
C HIS A 126 -18.29 -2.55 26.78
N LYS A 127 -18.10 -3.81 26.36
CA LYS A 127 -19.20 -4.78 26.22
C LYS A 127 -19.97 -5.00 27.52
N SER A 128 -19.28 -5.12 28.66
CA SER A 128 -19.97 -5.30 29.94
C SER A 128 -20.78 -4.07 30.34
N LYS A 129 -20.36 -2.87 29.93
CA LYS A 129 -21.07 -1.62 30.19
C LYS A 129 -22.29 -1.39 29.29
N PHE A 130 -22.25 -1.86 28.03
CA PHE A 130 -23.29 -1.59 27.03
C PHE A 130 -24.12 -2.81 26.60
N GLY A 131 -23.79 -4.01 27.10
CA GLY A 131 -24.44 -5.27 26.74
C GLY A 131 -23.64 -6.09 25.71
N LYS A 132 -23.77 -7.42 25.79
CA LYS A 132 -23.01 -8.39 24.98
C LYS A 132 -23.29 -8.26 23.48
N ASP A 133 -24.50 -7.84 23.12
CA ASP A 133 -24.98 -7.63 21.74
C ASP A 133 -25.04 -6.15 21.34
N SER A 134 -24.30 -5.28 22.05
CA SER A 134 -24.29 -3.87 21.75
C SER A 134 -23.79 -3.60 20.33
N GLU A 135 -24.70 -3.11 19.49
CA GLU A 135 -24.42 -2.72 18.10
C GLU A 135 -23.27 -1.69 18.01
N LYS A 136 -23.13 -0.85 19.03
CA LYS A 136 -21.99 0.08 19.15
C LYS A 136 -20.64 -0.62 19.18
N VAL A 137 -20.51 -1.69 19.96
CA VAL A 137 -19.22 -2.38 20.10
C VAL A 137 -18.88 -3.18 18.84
N LYS A 138 -19.88 -3.68 18.11
CA LYS A 138 -19.67 -4.30 16.80
C LYS A 138 -19.13 -3.27 15.80
N ARG A 139 -19.81 -2.12 15.67
CA ARG A 139 -19.38 -1.00 14.83
C ARG A 139 -17.96 -0.53 15.15
N TRP A 140 -17.57 -0.47 16.42
CA TRP A 140 -16.20 -0.12 16.82
C TRP A 140 -15.16 -1.16 16.40
N LYS A 141 -15.50 -2.45 16.49
CA LYS A 141 -14.61 -3.54 16.08
C LYS A 141 -14.40 -3.54 14.57
N GLU A 142 -15.46 -3.34 13.81
CA GLU A 142 -15.42 -3.21 12.35
C GLU A 142 -14.55 -2.02 11.96
N ALA A 143 -14.79 -0.83 12.54
CA ALA A 143 -13.98 0.35 12.24
C ALA A 143 -12.49 0.18 12.59
N LEU A 144 -12.16 -0.51 13.70
CA LEU A 144 -10.76 -0.85 14.04
C LEU A 144 -10.14 -1.82 13.03
N PHE A 145 -10.92 -2.81 12.58
CA PHE A 145 -10.48 -3.77 11.57
C PHE A 145 -10.24 -3.07 10.22
N ASP A 146 -11.18 -2.24 9.78
CA ASP A 146 -11.11 -1.53 8.51
C ASP A 146 -9.93 -0.56 8.47
N VAL A 147 -9.79 0.30 9.48
CA VAL A 147 -8.64 1.24 9.53
C VAL A 147 -7.33 0.49 9.73
N GLY A 148 -7.33 -0.59 10.54
CA GLY A 148 -6.14 -1.41 10.73
C GLY A 148 -5.64 -2.08 9.43
N ASN A 149 -6.51 -2.27 8.44
CA ASN A 149 -6.16 -2.79 7.11
C ASN A 149 -5.70 -1.72 6.12
N LEU A 150 -5.87 -0.43 6.42
CA LEU A 150 -5.39 0.64 5.57
C LEU A 150 -3.87 0.78 5.67
N SER A 151 -3.25 1.14 4.54
CA SER A 151 -1.85 1.56 4.52
C SER A 151 -1.68 2.84 5.33
N GLY A 152 -0.66 2.86 6.19
CA GLY A 152 -0.37 3.98 7.08
C GLY A 152 1.07 3.95 7.53
N TRP A 153 1.41 4.85 8.44
CA TRP A 153 2.77 4.92 8.99
C TRP A 153 2.89 4.13 10.26
N HIS A 154 4.05 3.51 10.47
CA HIS A 154 4.34 2.73 11.65
C HIS A 154 5.57 3.27 12.35
N LEU A 155 5.44 3.54 13.66
CA LEU A 155 6.50 4.12 14.47
C LEU A 155 6.71 3.27 15.72
N ASN A 156 7.72 2.41 15.70
CA ASN A 156 8.16 1.68 16.89
C ASN A 156 9.26 2.47 17.60
N ASP A 157 10.51 2.25 17.20
CA ASP A 157 11.72 2.90 17.76
C ASP A 157 12.38 3.88 16.76
N GLY A 158 11.65 4.28 15.73
CA GLY A 158 12.12 5.20 14.70
C GLY A 158 12.11 6.68 15.15
N ASP A 159 12.67 7.55 14.31
CA ASP A 159 12.71 8.99 14.57
C ASP A 159 11.31 9.61 14.39
N GLU A 160 10.76 10.18 15.47
CA GLU A 160 9.46 10.84 15.47
C GLU A 160 9.43 12.08 14.56
N SER A 161 10.54 12.82 14.49
CA SER A 161 10.67 14.03 13.69
C SER A 161 10.67 13.70 12.19
N GLU A 162 11.42 12.69 11.77
CA GLU A 162 11.41 12.22 10.37
C GLU A 162 10.01 11.77 9.95
N LEU A 163 9.33 11.01 10.81
CA LEU A 163 7.96 10.59 10.54
C LEU A 163 7.00 11.79 10.44
N ILE A 164 7.08 12.74 11.36
CA ILE A 164 6.24 13.95 11.33
C ILE A 164 6.47 14.72 10.03
N GLN A 165 7.72 14.91 9.62
CA GLN A 165 8.04 15.57 8.36
C GLN A 165 7.45 14.81 7.16
N GLY A 166 7.60 13.49 7.11
CA GLY A 166 7.01 12.65 6.06
C GLY A 166 5.48 12.75 6.00
N ILE A 167 4.81 12.76 7.15
CA ILE A 167 3.35 12.97 7.24
C ILE A 167 2.96 14.35 6.70
N VAL A 168 3.66 15.40 7.17
CA VAL A 168 3.37 16.80 6.80
C VAL A 168 3.56 17.03 5.30
N VAL A 169 4.65 16.52 4.72
CA VAL A 169 4.89 16.59 3.27
C VAL A 169 3.78 15.87 2.50
N LYS A 170 3.42 14.64 2.89
CA LYS A 170 2.37 13.88 2.21
C LYS A 170 1.03 14.62 2.24
N ILE A 171 0.66 15.21 3.38
CA ILE A 171 -0.59 15.96 3.52
C ILE A 171 -0.54 17.25 2.71
N PHE A 172 0.56 18.00 2.75
CA PHE A 172 0.71 19.21 1.97
C PHE A 172 0.55 18.91 0.48
N THR A 173 1.23 17.90 -0.04
CA THR A 173 1.11 17.47 -1.43
C THR A 173 -0.33 17.09 -1.76
N TYR A 174 -1.00 16.38 -0.86
CA TYR A 174 -2.39 15.98 -1.04
C TYR A 174 -3.35 17.17 -1.14
N LEU A 175 -3.18 18.18 -0.26
CA LEU A 175 -4.01 19.37 -0.22
C LEU A 175 -3.69 20.36 -1.33
N ALA A 176 -2.43 20.42 -1.78
CA ALA A 176 -1.98 21.28 -2.87
C ALA A 176 -2.63 20.92 -4.22
N GLN A 177 -3.13 19.69 -4.38
CA GLN A 177 -3.85 19.30 -5.59
C GLN A 177 -5.25 19.95 -5.63
N THR A 178 -5.36 21.01 -6.43
CA THR A 178 -6.60 21.79 -6.58
C THR A 178 -7.60 21.13 -7.53
N PRO A 179 -8.88 21.02 -7.15
CA PRO A 179 -9.94 20.61 -8.07
C PRO A 179 -10.02 21.55 -9.29
N LEU A 180 -10.26 20.97 -10.46
CA LEU A 180 -10.45 21.69 -11.71
C LEU A 180 -11.81 22.42 -11.72
N HIS A 181 -11.84 23.64 -12.24
CA HIS A 181 -13.11 24.33 -12.44
C HIS A 181 -13.94 23.65 -13.55
N VAL A 182 -15.09 23.08 -13.20
CA VAL A 182 -15.95 22.32 -14.11
C VAL A 182 -16.80 23.24 -15.01
N ALA A 183 -17.58 24.12 -14.40
CA ALA A 183 -18.45 25.11 -15.06
C ALA A 183 -18.99 26.09 -14.03
N LYS A 184 -19.38 27.30 -14.45
CA LYS A 184 -20.02 28.30 -13.58
C LYS A 184 -21.36 27.81 -13.01
N HIS A 185 -22.13 27.07 -13.83
CA HIS A 185 -23.43 26.52 -13.47
C HIS A 185 -23.59 25.10 -14.02
N PRO A 186 -23.02 24.07 -13.37
CA PRO A 186 -23.12 22.69 -13.83
C PRO A 186 -24.56 22.16 -13.62
N VAL A 187 -25.17 21.58 -14.67
CA VAL A 187 -26.51 20.97 -14.59
C VAL A 187 -26.43 19.49 -14.96
N GLY A 188 -26.84 18.60 -14.04
CA GLY A 188 -26.93 17.16 -14.30
C GLY A 188 -25.58 16.46 -14.57
N ILE A 189 -24.45 17.07 -14.18
CA ILE A 189 -23.12 16.49 -14.38
C ILE A 189 -22.87 15.33 -13.39
N ASP A 190 -23.28 15.47 -12.13
CA ASP A 190 -23.03 14.44 -11.10
C ASP A 190 -23.63 13.07 -11.47
N SER A 191 -24.87 13.05 -12.00
CA SER A 191 -25.52 11.81 -12.43
C SER A 191 -24.78 11.12 -13.59
N ARG A 192 -24.17 11.91 -14.48
CA ARG A 192 -23.33 11.40 -15.58
C ARG A 192 -21.99 10.88 -15.07
N VAL A 193 -21.38 11.53 -14.08
CA VAL A 193 -20.14 11.05 -13.43
C VAL A 193 -20.39 9.69 -12.77
N VAL A 194 -21.49 9.54 -12.02
CA VAL A 194 -21.86 8.25 -11.40
C VAL A 194 -22.01 7.16 -12.46
N LYS A 195 -22.75 7.43 -13.54
CA LYS A 195 -22.91 6.48 -14.65
C LYS A 195 -21.58 6.13 -15.32
N LEU A 196 -20.71 7.12 -15.52
CA LEU A 196 -19.40 6.89 -16.14
C LEU A 196 -18.53 6.01 -15.23
N LYS A 197 -18.46 6.28 -13.93
CA LYS A 197 -17.72 5.44 -12.97
C LYS A 197 -18.14 3.97 -13.02
N SER A 198 -19.45 3.70 -13.06
CA SER A 198 -19.96 2.32 -13.16
C SER A 198 -19.58 1.64 -14.48
N MET A 199 -19.46 2.40 -15.56
CA MET A 199 -19.02 1.86 -16.86
C MET A 199 -17.50 1.63 -16.90
N LEU A 200 -16.74 2.44 -16.17
CA LEU A 200 -15.28 2.42 -16.15
C LEU A 200 -14.69 1.40 -15.16
N ASN A 201 -15.53 0.75 -14.34
CA ASN A 201 -15.14 -0.28 -13.38
C ASN A 201 -13.88 0.08 -12.56
N LEU A 202 -13.83 1.32 -12.03
CA LEU A 202 -12.68 1.86 -11.28
C LEU A 202 -12.34 1.13 -9.97
N GLU A 203 -12.94 -0.04 -9.72
CA GLU A 203 -12.69 -0.93 -8.59
C GLU A 203 -11.80 -2.15 -8.96
N SER A 204 -11.46 -2.34 -10.25
CA SER A 204 -10.51 -3.38 -10.69
C SER A 204 -9.10 -2.82 -10.92
N ASP A 205 -8.08 -3.52 -10.42
CA ASP A 205 -6.64 -3.14 -10.39
C ASP A 205 -5.93 -3.11 -11.77
N ASP A 206 -6.65 -3.30 -12.88
CA ASP A 206 -6.04 -3.49 -14.21
C ASP A 206 -6.35 -2.36 -15.21
N GLY A 207 -5.28 -1.72 -15.68
CA GLY A 207 -5.20 -1.21 -17.06
C GLY A 207 -5.53 0.26 -17.32
N VAL A 208 -4.78 0.83 -18.28
CA VAL A 208 -4.98 2.18 -18.83
C VAL A 208 -6.37 2.33 -19.42
N LEU A 209 -7.09 3.35 -18.96
CA LEU A 209 -8.47 3.63 -19.33
C LEU A 209 -8.55 4.82 -20.30
N MET A 210 -9.07 4.59 -21.50
CA MET A 210 -9.15 5.60 -22.57
C MET A 210 -10.60 6.05 -22.79
N VAL A 211 -10.93 7.33 -22.55
CA VAL A 211 -12.28 7.88 -22.77
C VAL A 211 -12.37 8.61 -24.11
N GLY A 212 -13.34 8.21 -24.94
CA GLY A 212 -13.39 8.46 -26.38
C GLY A 212 -13.79 9.86 -26.88
N ARG A 213 -13.55 10.02 -28.19
CA ARG A 213 -13.78 11.19 -29.06
C ARG A 213 -15.28 11.40 -29.31
N GLY A 214 -15.71 12.67 -29.37
CA GLY A 214 -17.10 13.03 -29.70
C GLY A 214 -17.22 14.47 -30.21
N GLN A 215 -18.43 14.91 -30.56
CA GLN A 215 -18.69 16.25 -31.13
C GLN A 215 -18.33 17.39 -30.15
N GLY A 216 -17.78 18.50 -30.66
CA GLY A 216 -17.43 19.67 -29.86
C GLY A 216 -18.66 20.29 -29.17
N GLY A 217 -18.46 20.92 -28.01
CA GLY A 217 -19.52 21.65 -27.30
C GLY A 217 -20.48 20.82 -26.44
N ILE A 218 -20.47 19.49 -26.51
CA ILE A 218 -21.41 18.63 -25.74
C ILE A 218 -21.07 18.47 -24.24
N GLY A 219 -20.02 19.16 -23.75
CA GLY A 219 -19.63 19.13 -22.34
C GLY A 219 -18.71 17.96 -21.94
N LYS A 220 -18.02 17.31 -22.89
CA LYS A 220 -17.06 16.21 -22.58
C LYS A 220 -15.96 16.66 -21.63
N THR A 221 -15.31 17.80 -21.91
CA THR A 221 -14.26 18.34 -21.04
C THR A 221 -14.78 18.61 -19.64
N SER A 222 -15.99 19.19 -19.51
CA SER A 222 -16.62 19.41 -18.20
C SER A 222 -16.92 18.09 -17.47
N LEU A 223 -17.37 17.06 -18.19
CA LEU A 223 -17.60 15.73 -17.60
C LEU A 223 -16.29 15.07 -17.14
N VAL A 224 -15.22 15.17 -17.91
CA VAL A 224 -13.90 14.62 -17.53
C VAL A 224 -13.31 15.43 -16.37
N LYS A 225 -13.42 16.77 -16.36
CA LYS A 225 -13.00 17.59 -15.19
C LYS A 225 -13.78 17.20 -13.93
N ALA A 226 -15.08 16.95 -14.04
CA ALA A 226 -15.90 16.53 -12.92
C ALA A 226 -15.57 15.10 -12.45
N LEU A 227 -15.31 14.18 -13.38
CA LEU A 227 -14.82 12.83 -13.05
C LEU A 227 -13.45 12.90 -12.37
N TYR A 228 -12.51 13.63 -12.98
CA TYR A 228 -11.16 13.85 -12.45
C TYR A 228 -11.27 14.33 -11.02
N ASN A 229 -11.98 15.43 -10.75
CA ASN A 229 -12.17 16.00 -9.40
C ASN A 229 -12.71 15.03 -8.36
N ASP A 230 -13.43 14.01 -8.80
CA ASP A 230 -13.99 13.00 -7.91
C ASP A 230 -13.01 11.87 -7.60
N ILE A 231 -12.16 11.48 -8.57
CA ILE A 231 -11.31 10.30 -8.46
C ILE A 231 -9.82 10.60 -8.26
N PHE A 232 -9.33 11.78 -8.65
CA PHE A 232 -7.90 12.07 -8.77
C PHE A 232 -7.14 11.83 -7.46
N ARG A 233 -7.76 12.19 -6.33
CA ARG A 233 -7.14 12.02 -5.02
C ARG A 233 -7.12 10.60 -4.47
N LYS A 234 -7.64 9.63 -5.23
CA LYS A 234 -7.50 8.19 -4.93
C LYS A 234 -6.19 7.62 -5.48
N PHE A 235 -5.50 8.36 -6.34
CA PHE A 235 -4.25 7.96 -6.96
C PHE A 235 -3.08 8.69 -6.29
N GLU A 236 -1.91 8.05 -6.26
CA GLU A 236 -0.70 8.65 -5.68
C GLU A 236 -0.16 9.80 -6.54
N GLY A 237 -0.28 9.70 -7.86
CA GLY A 237 -0.01 10.75 -8.83
C GLY A 237 -1.20 10.92 -9.79
N SER A 238 -1.54 12.15 -10.13
CA SER A 238 -2.67 12.43 -11.04
C SER A 238 -2.42 13.70 -11.83
N CYS A 239 -2.65 13.64 -13.14
CA CYS A 239 -2.39 14.74 -14.05
C CYS A 239 -3.61 15.00 -14.94
N PHE A 240 -3.94 16.27 -15.17
CA PHE A 240 -4.95 16.67 -16.15
C PHE A 240 -4.33 17.59 -17.20
N LEU A 241 -4.17 17.08 -18.42
CA LEU A 241 -3.66 17.86 -19.54
C LEU A 241 -4.82 18.50 -20.31
N GLU A 242 -4.95 19.82 -20.22
CA GLU A 242 -5.98 20.57 -20.92
C GLU A 242 -5.55 20.98 -22.34
N ASN A 243 -6.49 20.90 -23.30
CA ASN A 243 -6.34 21.43 -24.65
C ASN A 243 -5.05 20.96 -25.36
N VAL A 244 -4.68 19.68 -25.18
CA VAL A 244 -3.42 19.11 -25.70
C VAL A 244 -3.20 19.46 -27.17
N ARG A 245 -4.26 19.47 -27.99
CA ARG A 245 -4.18 19.77 -29.42
C ARG A 245 -3.85 21.23 -29.71
N GLU A 246 -4.46 22.16 -28.99
CA GLU A 246 -4.16 23.59 -29.11
C GLU A 246 -2.79 23.91 -28.53
N THR A 247 -2.47 23.30 -27.39
CA THR A 247 -1.20 23.43 -26.66
C THR A 247 -0.06 22.70 -27.36
N SER A 248 -0.26 21.82 -28.35
CA SER A 248 0.85 21.16 -29.06
C SER A 248 1.36 21.94 -30.28
N ASN A 249 0.73 23.06 -30.64
CA ASN A 249 1.01 23.76 -31.91
C ASN A 249 2.21 24.74 -31.86
N GLY A 250 2.91 24.85 -30.72
CA GLY A 250 4.11 25.66 -30.56
C GLY A 250 5.34 24.84 -30.16
N THR A 251 6.55 25.33 -30.47
CA THR A 251 7.82 24.61 -30.18
C THR A 251 8.17 24.54 -28.69
N LYS A 252 7.71 25.51 -27.87
CA LYS A 252 7.88 25.49 -26.40
C LYS A 252 6.75 24.79 -25.65
N SER A 253 5.65 24.47 -26.32
CA SER A 253 4.41 24.10 -25.63
C SER A 253 4.28 22.59 -25.38
N LEU A 254 4.97 21.75 -26.16
CA LEU A 254 5.13 20.32 -25.87
C LEU A 254 6.04 20.07 -24.65
N VAL A 255 7.10 20.88 -24.49
CA VAL A 255 7.97 20.84 -23.31
C VAL A 255 7.15 21.08 -22.04
N THR A 256 6.31 22.12 -22.06
CA THR A 256 5.41 22.42 -20.94
C THR A 256 4.44 21.28 -20.63
N LEU A 257 3.91 20.59 -21.65
CA LEU A 257 3.04 19.42 -21.44
C LEU A 257 3.80 18.25 -20.80
N GLN A 258 5.06 18.01 -21.20
CA GLN A 258 5.92 16.98 -20.60
C GLN A 258 6.28 17.31 -19.16
N GLU A 259 6.59 18.57 -18.86
CA GLU A 259 6.85 19.03 -17.50
C GLU A 259 5.63 18.87 -16.60
N ILE A 260 4.44 19.29 -17.07
CA ILE A 260 3.20 19.11 -16.31
C ILE A 260 2.96 17.62 -16.04
N LEU A 261 3.08 16.77 -17.06
CA LEU A 261 2.88 15.33 -16.92
C LEU A 261 3.84 14.71 -15.89
N LEU A 262 5.14 15.01 -15.99
CA LEU A 262 6.16 14.47 -15.10
C LEU A 262 5.99 14.97 -13.67
N ASN A 263 5.77 16.27 -13.49
CA ASN A 263 5.66 16.86 -12.15
C ASN A 263 4.35 16.48 -11.44
N ASP A 264 3.23 16.38 -12.17
CA ASP A 264 1.93 16.05 -11.58
C ASP A 264 1.78 14.55 -11.26
N ILE A 265 2.48 13.67 -12.00
CA ILE A 265 2.47 12.22 -11.75
C ILE A 265 3.55 11.82 -10.73
N LEU A 266 4.78 12.31 -10.89
CA LEU A 266 5.90 11.87 -10.06
C LEU A 266 6.01 12.64 -8.74
N LEU A 267 5.37 13.81 -8.64
CA LEU A 267 5.35 14.68 -7.46
C LEU A 267 6.75 14.84 -6.81
N PRO A 268 7.79 15.21 -7.59
CA PRO A 268 9.17 15.26 -7.13
C PRO A 268 9.36 16.36 -6.07
N GLN A 269 10.36 16.20 -5.18
CA GLN A 269 10.69 17.21 -4.16
C GLN A 269 11.13 18.56 -4.77
N GLN A 270 11.65 18.53 -5.99
CA GLN A 270 11.96 19.70 -6.80
C GLN A 270 11.32 19.56 -8.18
N ARG A 271 10.86 20.67 -8.75
CA ARG A 271 10.27 20.65 -10.10
C ARG A 271 11.29 20.15 -11.12
N LEU A 272 10.90 19.15 -11.89
CA LEU A 272 11.65 18.66 -13.03
C LEU A 272 11.55 19.69 -14.16
N GLU A 273 12.69 20.20 -14.60
CA GLU A 273 12.81 21.05 -15.77
C GLU A 273 13.16 20.20 -17.00
N VAL A 274 12.39 20.36 -18.07
CA VAL A 274 12.63 19.67 -19.34
C VAL A 274 13.29 20.66 -20.30
N SER A 275 14.53 20.38 -20.68
CA SER A 275 15.33 21.33 -21.47
C SER A 275 14.82 21.53 -22.91
N ASN A 276 14.29 20.48 -23.53
CA ASN A 276 13.64 20.50 -24.85
C ASN A 276 12.76 19.24 -25.04
N VAL A 277 12.00 19.19 -26.13
CA VAL A 277 11.04 18.09 -26.38
C VAL A 277 11.75 16.74 -26.42
N ASP A 278 12.91 16.65 -27.05
CA ASP A 278 13.69 15.42 -27.14
C ASP A 278 14.23 15.00 -25.76
N GLY A 279 14.63 15.95 -24.93
CA GLY A 279 15.01 15.71 -23.53
C GLY A 279 13.84 15.17 -22.72
N GLY A 280 12.64 15.72 -22.89
CA GLY A 280 11.42 15.22 -22.25
C GLY A 280 11.01 13.84 -22.75
N ILE A 281 11.14 13.59 -24.06
CA ILE A 281 10.94 12.26 -24.66
C ILE A 281 11.94 11.28 -24.06
N GLN A 282 13.22 11.64 -24.00
CA GLN A 282 14.27 10.79 -23.43
C GLN A 282 14.07 10.54 -21.94
N LEU A 283 13.59 11.50 -21.15
CA LEU A 283 13.27 11.30 -19.73
C LEU A 283 12.09 10.33 -19.56
N ILE A 284 10.99 10.57 -20.26
CA ILE A 284 9.80 9.71 -20.23
C ILE A 284 10.16 8.30 -20.72
N GLN A 285 10.85 8.20 -21.85
CA GLN A 285 11.34 6.94 -22.41
C GLN A 285 12.34 6.29 -21.45
N HIS A 286 13.32 6.99 -20.91
CA HIS A 286 14.28 6.41 -19.97
C HIS A 286 13.58 5.85 -18.74
N LEU A 287 12.56 6.51 -18.19
CA LEU A 287 11.82 6.00 -17.04
C LEU A 287 11.01 4.75 -17.40
N VAL A 288 10.28 4.81 -18.51
CA VAL A 288 9.47 3.69 -19.03
C VAL A 288 10.35 2.53 -19.46
N ASP A 289 11.35 2.78 -20.29
CA ASP A 289 12.34 1.83 -20.79
C ASP A 289 13.25 1.31 -19.69
N SER A 290 13.58 2.08 -18.64
CA SER A 290 14.29 1.52 -17.49
C SER A 290 13.42 0.50 -16.77
N ALA A 291 12.14 0.81 -16.52
CA ALA A 291 11.21 -0.14 -15.93
C ALA A 291 10.98 -1.37 -16.85
N LEU A 292 10.77 -1.15 -18.15
CA LEU A 292 10.50 -2.20 -19.15
C LEU A 292 11.72 -3.05 -19.50
N ASN A 293 12.90 -2.45 -19.66
CA ASN A 293 14.16 -3.16 -19.93
C ASN A 293 14.63 -3.94 -18.71
N CYS A 294 14.44 -3.41 -17.50
CA CYS A 294 14.68 -4.19 -16.29
C CYS A 294 13.77 -5.41 -16.27
N ALA A 295 12.50 -5.29 -16.67
CA ALA A 295 11.57 -6.40 -16.73
C ALA A 295 11.61 -7.25 -18.02
N LYS A 296 12.46 -6.91 -19.01
CA LYS A 296 12.52 -7.55 -20.35
C LYS A 296 11.18 -7.68 -21.07
N GLY A 297 10.24 -6.77 -20.83
CA GLY A 297 8.88 -6.84 -21.41
C GLY A 297 8.04 -8.02 -20.90
N LEU A 298 8.44 -8.65 -19.80
CA LEU A 298 7.69 -9.75 -19.18
C LEU A 298 6.81 -9.18 -18.06
N PRO A 299 5.46 -9.31 -18.15
CA PRO A 299 4.55 -8.75 -17.16
C PRO A 299 4.87 -9.16 -15.72
N LEU A 300 5.28 -10.42 -15.51
CA LEU A 300 5.69 -10.92 -14.20
C LEU A 300 6.89 -10.16 -13.60
N ALA A 301 7.88 -9.83 -14.43
CA ALA A 301 9.05 -9.11 -13.94
C ALA A 301 8.72 -7.64 -13.63
N LEU A 302 7.77 -7.04 -14.36
CA LEU A 302 7.23 -5.71 -14.02
C LEU A 302 6.45 -5.74 -12.71
N GLU A 303 5.64 -6.77 -12.49
CA GLU A 303 4.86 -6.93 -11.27
C GLU A 303 5.76 -7.09 -10.03
N VAL A 304 6.80 -7.93 -10.14
CA VAL A 304 7.76 -8.17 -9.05
C VAL A 304 8.64 -6.95 -8.79
N LEU A 305 9.07 -6.22 -9.83
CA LEU A 305 9.84 -4.97 -9.65
C LEU A 305 8.97 -3.83 -9.14
N GLY A 306 7.76 -3.71 -9.68
CA GLY A 306 6.77 -2.72 -9.27
C GLY A 306 6.41 -2.89 -7.80
N SER A 307 6.11 -4.11 -7.36
CA SER A 307 5.82 -4.40 -5.95
C SER A 307 7.03 -4.20 -5.02
N LEU A 308 8.25 -4.40 -5.51
CA LEU A 308 9.49 -4.13 -4.75
C LEU A 308 9.73 -2.62 -4.55
N LEU A 309 9.46 -1.82 -5.59
CA LEU A 309 9.76 -0.38 -5.61
C LEU A 309 8.59 0.47 -5.10
N CYS A 310 7.37 -0.05 -5.16
CA CYS A 310 6.16 0.62 -4.70
C CYS A 310 6.30 1.05 -3.24
N GLY A 311 6.09 2.35 -2.98
CA GLY A 311 6.20 2.93 -1.64
C GLY A 311 7.64 3.14 -1.12
N THR A 312 8.68 2.94 -1.93
CA THR A 312 10.08 3.25 -1.59
C THR A 312 10.53 4.62 -2.09
N THR A 313 11.66 5.13 -1.58
CA THR A 313 12.21 6.47 -1.88
C THR A 313 13.06 6.50 -3.15
N GLU A 314 13.23 7.68 -3.76
CA GLU A 314 13.97 7.88 -5.02
C GLU A 314 15.39 7.29 -5.01
N ASP A 315 16.13 7.43 -3.91
CA ASP A 315 17.47 6.86 -3.73
C ASP A 315 17.48 5.32 -3.75
N VAL A 316 16.43 4.69 -3.22
CA VAL A 316 16.24 3.24 -3.26
C VAL A 316 15.87 2.79 -4.67
N TRP A 317 15.06 3.58 -5.39
CA TRP A 317 14.74 3.33 -6.81
C TRP A 317 16.01 3.39 -7.66
N GLU A 318 16.77 4.48 -7.59
CA GLU A 318 18.01 4.65 -8.35
C GLU A 318 19.03 3.56 -8.01
N SER A 319 19.21 3.23 -6.72
CA SER A 319 20.13 2.17 -6.28
C SER A 319 19.71 0.79 -6.80
N THR A 320 18.42 0.48 -6.78
CA THR A 320 17.88 -0.80 -7.26
C THR A 320 17.98 -0.89 -8.79
N LEU A 321 17.66 0.19 -9.50
CA LEU A 321 17.83 0.27 -10.95
C LEU A 321 19.31 0.22 -11.37
N MET A 322 20.22 0.83 -10.59
CA MET A 322 21.67 0.71 -10.78
C MET A 322 22.18 -0.71 -10.53
N LYS A 323 21.66 -1.42 -9.54
CA LYS A 323 21.99 -2.83 -9.32
C LYS A 323 21.55 -3.68 -10.52
N LEU A 324 20.35 -3.42 -11.04
CA LEU A 324 19.79 -4.11 -12.21
C LEU A 324 20.57 -3.82 -13.50
N SER A 325 21.00 -2.58 -13.71
CA SER A 325 21.76 -2.17 -14.90
C SER A 325 23.18 -2.76 -14.94
N ARG A 326 23.74 -3.13 -13.77
CA ARG A 326 25.06 -3.75 -13.62
C ARG A 326 25.08 -5.27 -13.82
N ILE A 327 23.93 -5.93 -13.99
CA ILE A 327 23.87 -7.39 -14.18
C ILE A 327 24.29 -7.71 -15.63
N PRO A 328 25.42 -8.41 -15.86
CA PRO A 328 25.99 -8.60 -17.19
C PRO A 328 25.17 -9.58 -18.07
N ASP A 329 24.49 -10.54 -17.45
CA ASP A 329 23.61 -11.50 -18.13
C ASP A 329 22.17 -11.18 -17.73
N LYS A 330 21.44 -10.44 -18.58
CA LYS A 330 20.10 -9.93 -18.23
C LYS A 330 19.03 -11.04 -18.10
N LYS A 331 19.37 -12.33 -17.98
CA LYS A 331 18.42 -13.44 -17.86
C LYS A 331 17.35 -13.13 -16.81
N ILE A 332 16.09 -13.48 -17.10
CA ILE A 332 14.94 -13.11 -16.27
C ILE A 332 15.10 -13.48 -14.79
N ASN A 333 15.74 -14.62 -14.52
CA ASN A 333 16.02 -15.08 -13.16
C ASN A 333 16.86 -14.06 -12.37
N ASN A 334 17.76 -13.32 -13.01
CA ASN A 334 18.57 -12.31 -12.33
C ASN A 334 17.76 -11.05 -11.99
N VAL A 335 16.73 -10.74 -12.77
CA VAL A 335 15.82 -9.62 -12.51
C VAL A 335 14.90 -9.97 -11.33
N LEU A 336 14.28 -11.15 -11.38
CA LEU A 336 13.42 -11.65 -10.30
C LEU A 336 14.22 -11.83 -8.99
N LYS A 337 15.50 -12.19 -9.11
CA LYS A 337 16.39 -12.40 -7.96
C LYS A 337 16.61 -11.13 -7.14
N VAL A 338 16.48 -9.93 -7.72
CA VAL A 338 16.59 -8.67 -6.95
C VAL A 338 15.51 -8.56 -5.88
N SER A 339 14.28 -9.02 -6.16
CA SER A 339 13.20 -9.07 -5.16
C SER A 339 13.47 -10.10 -4.06
N TYR A 340 14.09 -11.24 -4.41
CA TYR A 340 14.57 -12.24 -3.45
C TYR A 340 15.74 -11.71 -2.61
N ASP A 341 16.72 -11.03 -3.20
CA ASP A 341 17.91 -10.54 -2.51
C ASP A 341 17.56 -9.48 -1.46
N GLY A 342 16.49 -8.70 -1.69
CA GLY A 342 15.97 -7.74 -0.74
C GLY A 342 15.19 -8.36 0.44
N LEU A 343 14.97 -9.67 0.48
CA LEU A 343 14.31 -10.35 1.61
C LEU A 343 15.30 -10.54 2.77
N ASN A 344 14.78 -10.59 4.00
CA ASN A 344 15.60 -11.00 5.15
C ASN A 344 15.83 -12.53 5.16
N ASP A 345 16.73 -13.02 6.02
CA ASP A 345 17.14 -14.43 6.02
C ASP A 345 15.97 -15.39 6.28
N ASN A 346 15.05 -15.04 7.19
CA ASN A 346 13.87 -15.85 7.48
C ASN A 346 12.94 -15.94 6.25
N GLU A 347 12.68 -14.82 5.59
CA GLU A 347 11.84 -14.75 4.38
C GLU A 347 12.47 -15.51 3.20
N LYS A 348 13.80 -15.41 3.04
CA LYS A 348 14.55 -16.17 2.04
C LYS A 348 14.38 -17.67 2.25
N GLU A 349 14.54 -18.15 3.48
CA GLU A 349 14.35 -19.56 3.81
C GLU A 349 12.92 -20.04 3.55
N ILE A 350 11.92 -19.26 3.95
CA ILE A 350 10.50 -19.55 3.68
C ILE A 350 10.26 -19.64 2.17
N PHE A 351 10.75 -18.67 1.39
CA PHE A 351 10.61 -18.67 -0.06
C PHE A 351 11.23 -19.91 -0.71
N LEU A 352 12.46 -20.26 -0.33
CA LEU A 352 13.14 -21.43 -0.89
C LEU A 352 12.42 -22.74 -0.55
N HIS A 353 11.87 -22.88 0.67
CA HIS A 353 11.05 -24.04 1.00
C HIS A 353 9.78 -24.09 0.14
N ILE A 354 9.11 -22.96 -0.05
CA ILE A 354 7.91 -22.87 -0.89
C ILE A 354 8.22 -23.25 -2.34
N ALA A 355 9.26 -22.66 -2.92
CA ALA A 355 9.67 -22.89 -4.30
C ALA A 355 10.05 -24.37 -4.55
N CYS A 356 10.75 -24.99 -3.62
CA CYS A 356 11.19 -26.38 -3.74
C CYS A 356 10.06 -27.40 -3.50
N PHE A 357 9.19 -27.18 -2.51
CA PHE A 357 8.33 -28.25 -1.97
C PHE A 357 6.84 -27.93 -1.90
N PHE A 358 6.43 -26.67 -1.75
CA PHE A 358 5.05 -26.34 -1.34
C PHE A 358 4.20 -25.64 -2.41
N ASN A 359 4.71 -25.47 -3.64
CA ASN A 359 3.86 -25.02 -4.74
C ASN A 359 2.70 -26.02 -4.95
N GLY A 360 1.46 -25.54 -4.96
CA GLY A 360 0.24 -26.35 -5.08
C GLY A 360 -0.29 -26.95 -3.77
N GLN A 361 0.29 -26.61 -2.62
CA GLN A 361 -0.16 -27.10 -1.31
C GLN A 361 -1.13 -26.13 -0.61
N THR A 362 -1.91 -26.63 0.35
CA THR A 362 -2.83 -25.77 1.12
C THR A 362 -2.08 -24.90 2.12
N ARG A 363 -2.61 -23.70 2.40
CA ARG A 363 -2.03 -22.76 3.36
C ARG A 363 -1.81 -23.39 4.74
N GLU A 364 -2.78 -24.16 5.22
CA GLU A 364 -2.74 -24.81 6.53
C GLU A 364 -1.65 -25.89 6.58
N TYR A 365 -1.51 -26.68 5.52
CA TYR A 365 -0.48 -27.72 5.44
C TYR A 365 0.92 -27.10 5.40
N THR A 366 1.14 -26.12 4.52
CA THR A 366 2.44 -25.44 4.42
C THR A 366 2.83 -24.77 5.72
N LYS A 367 1.90 -24.06 6.39
CA LYS A 367 2.16 -23.46 7.71
C LYS A 367 2.58 -24.51 8.72
N LYS A 368 1.82 -25.59 8.85
CA LYS A 368 2.10 -26.65 9.83
C LYS A 368 3.49 -27.26 9.65
N VAL A 369 3.93 -27.46 8.40
CA VAL A 369 5.25 -28.03 8.13
C VAL A 369 6.35 -26.98 8.38
N LEU A 370 6.19 -25.75 7.90
CA LEU A 370 7.21 -24.72 8.12
C LEU A 370 7.32 -24.29 9.59
N ASP A 371 6.22 -24.34 10.37
CA ASP A 371 6.19 -23.99 11.81
C ASP A 371 7.12 -24.93 12.60
N SER A 372 7.34 -26.15 12.10
CA SER A 372 8.28 -27.12 12.69
C SER A 372 9.76 -26.79 12.43
N CYS A 373 10.04 -25.76 11.62
CA CYS A 373 11.39 -25.33 11.23
C CYS A 373 11.82 -24.03 11.92
N ASP A 374 11.12 -23.61 12.98
CA ASP A 374 11.35 -22.36 13.72
C ASP A 374 11.30 -21.08 12.84
N LEU A 375 10.55 -21.14 11.73
CA LEU A 375 10.40 -20.02 10.78
C LEU A 375 9.20 -19.13 11.15
N LEU A 376 9.35 -17.82 10.99
CA LEU A 376 8.28 -16.84 11.23
C LEU A 376 7.34 -16.73 10.01
N ILE A 377 6.47 -17.72 9.83
CA ILE A 377 5.66 -17.90 8.61
C ILE A 377 4.60 -16.82 8.42
N ALA A 378 4.04 -16.30 9.51
CA ALA A 378 3.01 -15.27 9.41
C ALA A 378 3.55 -13.94 8.84
N VAL A 379 4.79 -13.58 9.17
CA VAL A 379 5.47 -12.39 8.60
C VAL A 379 6.02 -12.73 7.22
N GLY A 380 6.67 -13.88 7.08
CA GLY A 380 7.24 -14.29 5.80
C GLY A 380 6.23 -14.40 4.67
N PHE A 381 5.05 -14.98 4.90
CA PHE A 381 4.01 -15.06 3.86
C PHE A 381 3.50 -13.68 3.45
N ASP A 382 3.31 -12.76 4.41
CA ASP A 382 2.86 -11.40 4.12
C ASP A 382 3.87 -10.66 3.24
N THR A 383 5.17 -10.75 3.57
CA THR A 383 6.23 -10.15 2.75
C THR A 383 6.30 -10.77 1.36
N LEU A 384 6.23 -12.10 1.24
CA LEU A 384 6.31 -12.78 -0.05
C LEU A 384 5.11 -12.49 -0.95
N ILE A 385 3.90 -12.33 -0.38
CA ILE A 385 2.71 -11.90 -1.14
C ILE A 385 2.86 -10.45 -1.58
N LYS A 386 3.27 -9.55 -0.67
CA LYS A 386 3.46 -8.12 -0.98
C LYS A 386 4.48 -7.87 -2.07
N ARG A 387 5.45 -8.77 -2.24
CA ARG A 387 6.48 -8.70 -3.28
C ARG A 387 6.15 -9.52 -4.53
N SER A 388 4.90 -9.99 -4.66
CA SER A 388 4.43 -10.83 -5.76
C SER A 388 5.29 -12.09 -6.00
N LEU A 389 5.97 -12.61 -4.97
CA LEU A 389 6.80 -13.82 -5.06
C LEU A 389 5.96 -15.10 -4.91
N ILE A 390 4.82 -15.00 -4.20
CA ILE A 390 3.84 -16.07 -4.02
C ILE A 390 2.44 -15.46 -4.03
N HIS A 391 1.42 -16.25 -4.34
CA HIS A 391 0.02 -15.88 -4.11
C HIS A 391 -0.82 -17.08 -3.67
N PHE A 392 -2.04 -16.84 -3.23
CA PHE A 392 -3.00 -17.89 -2.88
C PHE A 392 -4.19 -17.84 -3.83
N GLU A 393 -4.43 -18.96 -4.51
CA GLU A 393 -5.58 -19.15 -5.39
C GLU A 393 -6.50 -20.19 -4.76
N LEU A 394 -7.72 -19.80 -4.40
CA LEU A 394 -8.70 -20.68 -3.73
C LEU A 394 -8.15 -21.40 -2.48
N GLY A 395 -7.26 -20.73 -1.72
CA GLY A 395 -6.62 -21.29 -0.53
C GLY A 395 -5.39 -22.17 -0.80
N ILE A 396 -5.05 -22.38 -2.07
CA ILE A 396 -3.89 -23.14 -2.53
C ILE A 396 -2.73 -22.17 -2.78
N LEU A 397 -1.57 -22.47 -2.23
CA LEU A 397 -0.34 -21.72 -2.46
C LEU A 397 0.14 -21.92 -3.89
N LYS A 398 0.38 -20.81 -4.59
CA LYS A 398 0.87 -20.78 -5.97
C LYS A 398 2.14 -19.95 -6.07
N VAL A 399 3.10 -20.48 -6.81
CA VAL A 399 4.34 -19.80 -7.21
C VAL A 399 4.38 -19.80 -8.72
N HIS A 400 4.63 -18.65 -9.33
CA HIS A 400 4.79 -18.57 -10.78
C HIS A 400 6.00 -19.40 -11.24
N ASP A 401 5.89 -20.15 -12.33
CA ASP A 401 6.90 -21.11 -12.81
C ASP A 401 8.31 -20.52 -12.90
N LEU A 402 8.46 -19.31 -13.45
CA LEU A 402 9.73 -18.59 -13.52
C LEU A 402 10.32 -18.22 -12.16
N ILE A 403 9.48 -17.81 -11.20
CA ILE A 403 9.90 -17.52 -9.81
C ILE A 403 10.29 -18.83 -9.11
N GLN A 404 9.54 -19.90 -9.35
CA GLN A 404 9.85 -21.23 -8.82
C GLN A 404 11.17 -21.76 -9.38
N ALA A 405 11.39 -21.62 -10.69
CA ALA A 405 12.63 -22.00 -11.36
C ALA A 405 13.83 -21.22 -10.82
N MET A 406 13.67 -19.91 -10.59
CA MET A 406 14.69 -19.08 -9.94
C MET A 406 15.00 -19.59 -8.52
N GLY A 407 13.99 -19.86 -7.70
CA GLY A 407 14.20 -20.40 -6.35
C GLY A 407 14.94 -21.74 -6.34
N LYS A 408 14.60 -22.65 -7.25
CA LYS A 408 15.29 -23.94 -7.42
C LYS A 408 16.73 -23.76 -7.92
N ASP A 409 16.97 -22.81 -8.83
CA ASP A 409 18.31 -22.50 -9.34
C ASP A 409 19.21 -21.94 -8.23
N ILE A 410 18.69 -21.10 -7.34
CA ILE A 410 19.43 -20.60 -6.17
C ILE A 410 19.98 -21.77 -5.32
N VAL A 411 19.15 -22.78 -5.04
CA VAL A 411 19.60 -23.95 -4.26
C VAL A 411 20.59 -24.82 -5.06
N ASN A 412 20.37 -24.99 -6.36
CA ASN A 412 21.30 -25.72 -7.23
C ASN A 412 22.67 -25.05 -7.32
N GLN A 413 22.74 -23.72 -7.19
CA GLN A 413 23.99 -22.97 -7.19
C GLN A 413 24.82 -23.13 -5.91
N GLU A 414 24.24 -23.64 -4.81
CA GLU A 414 25.00 -23.92 -3.57
C GLU A 414 26.10 -24.96 -3.79
N CYS A 415 25.80 -25.99 -4.60
CA CYS A 415 26.79 -26.93 -5.11
C CYS A 415 26.26 -27.60 -6.38
N ARG A 416 26.82 -27.26 -7.54
CA ARG A 416 26.34 -27.76 -8.84
C ARG A 416 26.61 -29.25 -9.01
N ASP A 417 27.82 -29.68 -8.64
CA ASP A 417 28.33 -31.02 -8.95
C ASP A 417 27.99 -32.07 -7.88
N ASP A 418 27.53 -31.64 -6.71
CA ASP A 418 27.24 -32.52 -5.57
C ASP A 418 25.90 -32.13 -4.88
N PRO A 419 24.80 -32.82 -5.20
CA PRO A 419 23.50 -32.61 -4.56
C PRO A 419 23.55 -32.74 -3.04
N GLY A 420 24.41 -33.61 -2.49
CA GLY A 420 24.51 -33.85 -1.04
C GLY A 420 25.03 -32.65 -0.24
N ARG A 421 25.58 -31.64 -0.92
CA ARG A 421 26.07 -30.39 -0.32
C ARG A 421 25.07 -29.23 -0.39
N ARG A 422 23.92 -29.42 -1.03
CA ARG A 422 22.83 -28.43 -1.13
C ARG A 422 21.96 -28.47 0.13
N SER A 423 21.35 -27.34 0.45
CA SER A 423 20.51 -27.15 1.64
C SER A 423 19.16 -27.89 1.55
N ARG A 424 18.69 -28.16 0.32
CA ARG A 424 17.41 -28.81 0.02
C ARG A 424 17.56 -29.74 -1.19
N LEU A 425 16.87 -30.88 -1.13
CA LEU A 425 16.77 -31.86 -2.21
C LEU A 425 15.30 -32.18 -2.46
N TRP A 426 14.85 -32.10 -3.71
CA TRP A 426 13.47 -32.37 -4.12
C TRP A 426 13.35 -33.32 -5.30
N LEU A 427 14.47 -33.68 -5.95
CA LEU A 427 14.51 -34.69 -7.00
C LEU A 427 14.74 -36.06 -6.37
N TYR A 428 13.93 -37.04 -6.76
CA TYR A 428 14.00 -38.40 -6.24
C TYR A 428 15.39 -39.02 -6.43
N ASP A 429 15.96 -38.88 -7.62
CA ASP A 429 17.27 -39.44 -7.96
C ASP A 429 18.39 -38.84 -7.11
N ASP A 430 18.37 -37.51 -6.91
CA ASP A 430 19.34 -36.81 -6.06
C ASP A 430 19.22 -37.27 -4.59
N VAL A 431 17.99 -37.46 -4.09
CA VAL A 431 17.75 -37.96 -2.73
C VAL A 431 18.23 -39.40 -2.58
N ALA A 432 17.93 -40.27 -3.54
CA ALA A 432 18.35 -41.67 -3.53
C ALA A 432 19.88 -41.80 -3.60
N ASP A 433 20.54 -41.04 -4.47
CA ASP A 433 21.99 -41.02 -4.62
C ASP A 433 22.68 -40.56 -3.33
N VAL A 434 22.22 -39.45 -2.74
CA VAL A 434 22.78 -38.91 -1.49
C VAL A 434 22.59 -39.88 -0.32
N LEU A 435 21.40 -40.49 -0.18
CA LEU A 435 21.13 -41.48 0.87
C LEU A 435 21.93 -42.78 0.70
N SER A 436 22.31 -43.14 -0.53
CA SER A 436 23.09 -44.34 -0.83
C SER A 436 24.59 -44.21 -0.53
N ARG A 437 25.13 -42.98 -0.51
CA ARG A 437 26.58 -42.73 -0.44
C ARG A 437 27.14 -42.53 0.98
N ASP A 438 26.41 -41.94 1.93
CA ASP A 438 26.96 -41.61 3.26
C ASP A 438 25.89 -41.22 4.31
N MET A 439 25.27 -42.17 5.01
CA MET A 439 24.29 -41.85 6.09
C MET A 439 24.86 -40.96 7.22
N VAL A 440 26.17 -40.97 7.46
CA VAL A 440 26.80 -40.33 8.63
C VAL A 440 27.11 -38.83 8.40
N ARG A 441 27.14 -38.34 7.15
CA ARG A 441 27.42 -36.92 6.82
C ARG A 441 26.16 -36.08 6.52
N LEU A 442 25.01 -36.70 6.27
CA LEU A 442 23.75 -36.04 5.90
C LEU A 442 23.19 -35.09 6.97
N VAL A 443 23.53 -35.31 8.24
CA VAL A 443 22.81 -34.72 9.38
C VAL A 443 23.17 -33.24 9.62
N ASN A 444 24.29 -32.74 9.10
CA ASN A 444 24.80 -31.42 9.50
C ASN A 444 24.50 -30.26 8.54
N LYS A 445 23.85 -30.49 7.38
CA LYS A 445 23.63 -29.43 6.38
C LYS A 445 22.27 -29.38 5.68
N ILE A 446 21.54 -30.50 5.59
CA ILE A 446 20.20 -30.51 4.97
C ILE A 446 19.21 -29.95 6.00
N LYS A 447 18.63 -28.78 5.69
CA LYS A 447 17.70 -28.09 6.61
C LYS A 447 16.32 -28.76 6.66
N ILE A 448 15.86 -29.29 5.52
CA ILE A 448 14.60 -30.05 5.40
C ILE A 448 14.78 -31.15 4.34
N LEU A 449 14.43 -32.39 4.70
CA LEU A 449 14.28 -33.52 3.78
C LEU A 449 12.80 -33.96 3.81
N LEU A 450 12.06 -33.71 2.73
CA LEU A 450 10.66 -34.16 2.62
C LEU A 450 10.61 -35.38 1.69
N VAL A 451 10.61 -36.59 2.27
CA VAL A 451 10.40 -37.83 1.50
C VAL A 451 8.90 -37.99 1.27
N ILE A 452 8.43 -37.58 0.10
CA ILE A 452 7.04 -37.82 -0.30
C ILE A 452 6.94 -39.26 -0.82
N PHE A 453 6.41 -40.17 0.01
CA PHE A 453 5.99 -41.48 -0.48
C PHE A 453 4.74 -41.31 -1.33
N TYR A 454 4.87 -41.43 -2.65
CA TYR A 454 3.71 -41.74 -3.49
C TYR A 454 3.37 -43.21 -3.28
N SER A 455 2.40 -43.49 -2.40
CA SER A 455 1.73 -44.78 -2.39
C SER A 455 0.82 -44.79 -3.62
N ASN A 456 1.29 -45.38 -4.73
CA ASN A 456 0.42 -45.78 -5.82
C ASN A 456 -0.51 -46.88 -5.28
N TYR A 457 -1.79 -46.56 -5.16
CA TYR A 457 -2.88 -47.55 -5.22
C TYR A 457 -3.85 -47.13 -6.31
#